data_AF-A0A820NEW5-F1
#
_entry.id   AF-A0A820NEW5-F1
#
_cell.length_a   1.000
_cell.length_b   1.000
_cell.length_c   1.000
_cell.angle_alpha   90.00
_cell.angle_beta   90.00
_cell.angle_gamma   90.00
#
_symmetry.space_group_name_H-M   'P 1'
#
loop_
_entity.id
_entity.type
_entity.pdbx_description
1 polymer ?
#
loop_
_entity_poly.entity_id
_entity_poly.type
_entity_poly.pdbx_seq_one_letter_code
_entity_poly.pdbx_strand_id
1 'polypeptide(L)'
;PNGVTPVQLQSIEYLFNVMSNTKPSRTHLPTHVINSKTPTFSFEIFYLFPRIQLDAVDMILKDMFSDGRLNGERLSIMIKYLIELIDAPIQFIQYISYETWIIGLCMTLVSFNQHEYLIKLLDETTLFLIDHLFNIQTFDNAFQILFWFIQYDKRIQTFRLLLDRLPNLFEQLKILNNED
;
A
#
# COMPACT_ATOMS: atom_id res chain seq x y z
N PRO A 1 -18.07 -26.60 -0.23
CA PRO A 1 -16.91 -26.82 0.66
C PRO A 1 -15.66 -26.23 -0.01
N ASN A 2 -15.25 -25.06 0.48
CA ASN A 2 -14.56 -24.03 -0.29
C ASN A 2 -13.11 -24.41 -0.61
N GLY A 3 -12.83 -24.55 -1.90
CA GLY A 3 -11.61 -25.12 -2.46
C GLY A 3 -10.43 -24.16 -2.50
N VAL A 4 -9.82 -23.88 -1.35
CA VAL A 4 -8.45 -23.36 -1.30
C VAL A 4 -7.49 -24.53 -1.36
N THR A 5 -6.67 -24.61 -2.40
CA THR A 5 -5.68 -25.67 -2.52
C THR A 5 -4.52 -25.44 -1.52
N PRO A 6 -3.85 -26.49 -1.04
CA PRO A 6 -2.67 -26.35 -0.16
C PRO A 6 -1.58 -25.43 -0.75
N VAL A 7 -1.44 -25.41 -2.08
CA VAL A 7 -0.48 -24.56 -2.78
C VAL A 7 -0.87 -23.08 -2.72
N GLN A 8 -2.16 -22.76 -2.82
CA GLN A 8 -2.65 -21.38 -2.66
C GLN A 8 -2.45 -20.90 -1.22
N LEU A 9 -2.74 -21.75 -0.23
CA LEU A 9 -2.50 -21.43 1.18
C LEU A 9 -1.02 -21.09 1.43
N GLN A 10 -0.11 -21.95 0.99
CA GLN A 10 1.33 -21.72 1.13
C GLN A 10 1.81 -20.45 0.43
N SER A 11 1.25 -20.14 -0.74
CA SER A 11 1.61 -18.94 -1.51
C SER A 11 1.17 -17.65 -0.81
N ILE A 12 -0.03 -17.65 -0.22
CA ILE A 12 -0.59 -16.51 0.51
C ILE A 12 0.14 -16.31 1.84
N GLU A 13 0.39 -17.39 2.59
CA GLU A 13 1.16 -17.31 3.84
C GLU A 13 2.60 -16.87 3.58
N TYR A 14 3.24 -17.36 2.52
CA TYR A 14 4.56 -16.90 2.10
C TYR A 14 4.55 -15.41 1.77
N LEU A 15 3.59 -14.96 0.95
CA LEU A 15 3.40 -13.55 0.59
C LEU A 15 3.29 -12.68 1.86
N PHE A 16 2.43 -13.07 2.80
CA PHE A 16 2.21 -12.30 4.04
C PHE A 16 3.44 -12.33 4.96
N ASN A 17 4.18 -13.44 5.01
CA ASN A 17 5.42 -13.51 5.76
C ASN A 17 6.51 -12.62 5.17
N VAL A 18 6.63 -12.53 3.84
CA VAL A 18 7.60 -11.62 3.21
C VAL A 18 7.23 -10.16 3.49
N MET A 19 5.96 -9.79 3.30
CA MET A 19 5.50 -8.41 3.49
C MET A 19 5.55 -7.98 4.98
N SER A 20 5.21 -8.87 5.92
CA SER A 20 5.17 -8.53 7.35
C SER A 20 6.52 -8.54 8.06
N ASN A 21 7.54 -9.21 7.51
CA ASN A 21 8.89 -9.29 8.10
C ASN A 21 9.89 -8.32 7.45
N THR A 22 9.53 -7.71 6.32
CA THR A 22 10.38 -6.69 5.71
C THR A 22 10.14 -5.36 6.41
N LYS A 23 11.20 -4.74 6.94
CA LYS A 23 11.09 -3.40 7.52
C LYS A 23 11.00 -2.37 6.40
N PRO A 24 9.89 -1.64 6.22
CA PRO A 24 9.85 -0.51 5.31
C PRO A 24 10.88 0.54 5.77
N SER A 25 11.74 1.01 4.86
CA SER A 25 12.67 2.11 5.17
C SER A 25 12.25 3.34 4.43
N ARG A 26 11.69 4.26 5.20
CA ARG A 26 11.99 5.68 5.17
C ARG A 26 11.31 6.27 6.39
N THR A 27 12.02 6.27 7.52
CA THR A 27 11.86 7.39 8.46
C THR A 27 12.40 8.61 7.74
N HIS A 28 11.54 9.61 7.52
CA HIS A 28 11.87 10.88 6.90
C HIS A 28 13.23 11.40 7.39
N LEU A 29 14.20 11.49 6.48
CA LEU A 29 15.36 12.36 6.65
C LEU A 29 15.43 13.27 5.42
N PRO A 30 15.74 14.56 5.64
CA PRO A 30 15.78 15.56 4.60
C PRO A 30 16.86 15.21 3.59
N THR A 31 16.64 15.69 2.37
CA THR A 31 17.58 15.72 1.25
C THR A 31 19.04 15.83 1.66
N HIS A 32 19.84 14.91 1.11
CA HIS A 32 21.29 14.74 1.16
C HIS A 32 21.85 13.71 2.16
N VAL A 33 22.75 12.91 1.61
CA VAL A 33 23.65 11.90 2.20
C VAL A 33 23.21 10.44 2.00
N ILE A 34 23.91 9.84 1.04
CA ILE A 34 24.02 8.42 0.67
C ILE A 34 24.48 7.59 1.89
N ASN A 35 24.01 6.34 1.95
CA ASN A 35 24.27 5.27 2.92
C ASN A 35 23.32 5.17 4.13
N SER A 36 22.10 4.70 3.87
CA SER A 36 21.40 3.86 4.85
C SER A 36 20.89 2.61 4.12
N LYS A 37 21.01 1.44 4.78
CA LYS A 37 20.65 0.13 4.23
C LYS A 37 19.20 0.17 3.73
N THR A 38 19.04 0.28 2.42
CA THR A 38 17.74 0.19 1.76
C THR A 38 17.23 -1.24 2.01
N PRO A 39 16.04 -1.41 2.60
CA PRO A 39 15.42 -2.71 2.72
C PRO A 39 15.24 -3.22 1.32
N THR A 40 15.66 -4.45 1.12
CA THR A 40 15.53 -5.13 -0.15
C THR A 40 14.05 -5.45 -0.31
N PHE A 41 13.29 -4.52 -0.92
CA PHE A 41 11.95 -4.85 -1.38
C PHE A 41 12.09 -5.96 -2.40
N SER A 42 11.63 -7.16 -2.02
CA SER A 42 11.61 -8.28 -2.95
C SER A 42 10.48 -8.08 -3.94
N PHE A 43 10.82 -7.56 -5.12
CA PHE A 43 9.93 -7.54 -6.27
C PHE A 43 9.53 -8.96 -6.73
N GLU A 44 10.16 -10.00 -6.18
CA GLU A 44 9.77 -11.38 -6.42
C GLU A 44 8.33 -11.63 -5.96
N ILE A 45 7.79 -10.94 -4.96
CA ILE A 45 6.40 -11.22 -4.57
C ILE A 45 5.36 -10.85 -5.64
N PHE A 46 5.71 -10.01 -6.64
CA PHE A 46 4.76 -9.57 -7.67
C PHE A 46 4.17 -10.71 -8.49
N TYR A 47 4.91 -11.80 -8.74
CA TYR A 47 4.38 -12.93 -9.51
C TYR A 47 3.31 -13.72 -8.77
N LEU A 48 3.16 -13.53 -7.45
CA LEU A 48 2.19 -14.23 -6.62
C LEU A 48 0.79 -13.60 -6.73
N PHE A 49 0.70 -12.29 -6.83
CA PHE A 49 -0.57 -11.56 -6.80
C PHE A 49 -1.57 -12.02 -7.87
N PRO A 50 -1.21 -12.23 -9.15
CA PRO A 50 -2.15 -12.71 -10.16
C PRO A 50 -2.64 -14.15 -9.93
N ARG A 51 -1.95 -14.92 -9.09
CA ARG A 51 -2.24 -16.34 -8.81
C ARG A 51 -3.10 -16.55 -7.57
N ILE A 52 -3.36 -15.47 -6.83
CA ILE A 52 -4.08 -15.51 -5.57
C ILE A 52 -5.53 -15.08 -5.80
N GLN A 53 -6.47 -15.92 -5.36
CA GLN A 53 -7.89 -15.57 -5.34
C GLN A 53 -8.18 -14.71 -4.10
N LEU A 54 -8.83 -13.56 -4.28
CA LEU A 54 -9.15 -12.64 -3.18
C LEU A 54 -10.04 -13.29 -2.10
N ASP A 55 -10.97 -14.18 -2.47
CA ASP A 55 -11.79 -14.92 -1.50
C ASP A 55 -10.94 -15.80 -0.56
N ALA A 56 -9.84 -16.36 -1.07
CA ALA A 56 -8.91 -17.16 -0.27
C ALA A 56 -8.09 -16.30 0.69
N VAL A 57 -7.76 -15.06 0.28
CA VAL A 57 -7.05 -14.08 1.09
C VAL A 57 -7.86 -13.71 2.33
N ASP A 58 -9.14 -13.38 2.16
CA ASP A 58 -10.03 -13.02 3.27
C ASP A 58 -10.15 -14.14 4.31
N MET A 59 -10.27 -15.39 3.85
CA MET A 59 -10.34 -16.56 4.72
C MET A 59 -9.05 -16.74 5.53
N ILE A 60 -7.88 -16.60 4.89
CA ILE A 60 -6.58 -16.77 5.52
C ILE A 60 -6.26 -15.62 6.49
N LEU A 61 -6.59 -14.37 6.11
CA LEU A 61 -6.43 -13.23 7.01
C LEU A 61 -7.25 -13.40 8.30
N LYS A 62 -8.48 -13.92 8.18
CA LYS A 62 -9.33 -14.24 9.35
C LYS A 62 -8.74 -15.35 10.21
N ASP A 63 -8.26 -16.43 9.58
CA ASP A 63 -7.62 -17.55 10.28
C ASP A 63 -6.37 -17.09 11.05
N MET A 64 -5.44 -16.42 10.36
CA MET A 64 -4.21 -15.89 10.96
C MET A 64 -4.45 -14.83 12.04
N PHE A 65 -5.53 -14.05 11.93
CA PHE A 65 -5.89 -13.10 12.98
C PHE A 65 -6.46 -13.83 14.21
N SER A 66 -7.28 -14.86 13.99
CA SER A 66 -7.91 -15.64 15.06
C SER A 66 -6.92 -16.45 15.91
N ASP A 67 -5.82 -16.92 15.32
CA ASP A 67 -4.78 -17.69 16.01
C ASP A 67 -3.59 -16.83 16.49
N GLY A 68 -3.65 -15.52 16.27
CA GLY A 68 -2.64 -14.56 16.73
C GLY A 68 -1.38 -14.48 15.87
N ARG A 69 -1.29 -15.21 14.74
CA ARG A 69 -0.19 -15.04 13.78
C ARG A 69 -0.21 -13.67 13.12
N LEU A 70 -1.36 -13.03 12.99
CA LEU A 70 -1.52 -11.68 12.45
C LEU A 70 -2.11 -10.75 13.50
N ASN A 71 -1.61 -9.52 13.59
CA ASN A 71 -2.17 -8.44 14.41
C ASN A 71 -2.19 -7.12 13.61
N GLY A 72 -2.78 -6.07 14.18
CA GLY A 72 -2.88 -4.76 13.52
C GLY A 72 -1.53 -4.20 13.09
N GLU A 73 -0.48 -4.36 13.91
CA GLU A 73 0.87 -3.90 13.60
C GLU A 73 1.45 -4.61 12.37
N ARG A 74 1.42 -5.95 12.35
CA ARG A 74 1.92 -6.75 11.21
C ARG A 74 1.14 -6.46 9.94
N LEU A 75 -0.17 -6.28 10.04
CA LEU A 75 -1.02 -5.94 8.90
C LEU A 75 -0.71 -4.53 8.37
N SER A 76 -0.47 -3.55 9.24
CA SER A 76 0.00 -2.22 8.83
C SER A 76 1.38 -2.26 8.15
N ILE A 77 2.31 -3.09 8.63
CA ILE A 77 3.61 -3.29 7.97
C ILE A 77 3.40 -3.85 6.56
N MET A 78 2.51 -4.83 6.38
CA MET A 78 2.20 -5.40 5.06
C MET A 78 1.63 -4.35 4.11
N ILE A 79 0.71 -3.50 4.58
CA ILE A 79 0.12 -2.45 3.76
C ILE A 79 1.16 -1.40 3.40
N LYS A 80 2.00 -0.97 4.35
CA LYS A 80 3.07 -0.01 4.10
C LYS A 80 4.09 -0.56 3.10
N TYR A 81 4.45 -1.82 3.24
CA TYR A 81 5.30 -2.52 2.28
C TYR A 81 4.69 -2.47 0.89
N LEU A 82 3.38 -2.77 0.76
CA LEU A 82 2.70 -2.66 -0.52
C LEU A 82 2.74 -1.23 -1.03
N ILE A 83 2.34 -0.22 -0.25
CA ILE A 83 2.36 1.21 -0.65
C ILE A 83 3.74 1.62 -1.20
N GLU A 84 4.82 1.20 -0.56
CA GLU A 84 6.20 1.50 -1.00
C GLU A 84 6.59 0.78 -2.29
N LEU A 85 5.89 -0.30 -2.68
CA LEU A 85 6.06 -0.96 -3.97
C LEU A 85 5.48 -0.17 -5.15
N ILE A 86 4.82 0.98 -4.92
CA ILE A 86 4.38 1.86 -6.00
C ILE A 86 5.56 2.37 -6.86
N ASP A 87 6.76 2.39 -6.29
CA ASP A 87 8.03 2.75 -6.96
C ASP A 87 8.61 1.60 -7.81
N ALA A 88 8.00 0.41 -7.79
CA ALA A 88 8.48 -0.71 -8.59
C ALA A 88 8.38 -0.42 -10.11
N PRO A 89 9.20 -1.09 -10.95
CA PRO A 89 9.09 -0.91 -12.39
C PRO A 89 7.65 -1.13 -12.88
N ILE A 90 7.13 -0.20 -13.68
CA ILE A 90 5.71 -0.14 -14.10
C ILE A 90 5.20 -1.47 -14.67
N GLN A 91 6.09 -2.20 -15.34
CA GLN A 91 5.84 -3.52 -15.90
C GLN A 91 5.41 -4.57 -14.88
N PHE A 92 5.63 -4.38 -13.57
CA PHE A 92 5.17 -5.28 -12.52
C PHE A 92 3.88 -4.79 -11.86
N ILE A 93 3.76 -3.48 -11.64
CA ILE A 93 2.61 -2.86 -10.98
C ILE A 93 1.35 -2.97 -11.85
N GLN A 94 1.48 -2.82 -13.17
CA GLN A 94 0.32 -2.82 -14.07
C GLN A 94 -0.41 -4.18 -14.19
N TYR A 95 0.23 -5.28 -13.78
CA TYR A 95 -0.36 -6.64 -13.84
C TYR A 95 -1.05 -7.06 -12.56
N ILE A 96 -1.03 -6.21 -11.54
CA ILE A 96 -1.69 -6.45 -10.28
C ILE A 96 -2.78 -5.39 -10.09
N SER A 97 -3.91 -5.77 -9.50
CA SER A 97 -4.91 -4.79 -9.01
C SER A 97 -4.36 -4.16 -7.72
N TYR A 98 -3.32 -3.35 -7.88
CA TYR A 98 -2.45 -2.88 -6.80
C TYR A 98 -3.23 -2.12 -5.72
N GLU A 99 -4.04 -1.16 -6.14
CA GLU A 99 -4.92 -0.39 -5.29
C GLU A 99 -5.97 -1.28 -4.60
N THR A 100 -6.53 -2.27 -5.31
CA THR A 100 -7.45 -3.26 -4.75
C THR A 100 -6.81 -4.03 -3.59
N TRP A 101 -5.54 -4.43 -3.72
CA TRP A 101 -4.83 -5.12 -2.64
C TRP A 101 -4.59 -4.24 -1.43
N ILE A 102 -4.12 -3.02 -1.63
CA ILE A 102 -3.88 -2.06 -0.54
C ILE A 102 -5.20 -1.74 0.18
N ILE A 103 -6.25 -1.39 -0.57
CA ILE A 103 -7.56 -1.07 -0.01
C ILE A 103 -8.17 -2.29 0.70
N GLY A 104 -8.04 -3.49 0.13
CA GLY A 104 -8.53 -4.73 0.76
C GLY A 104 -7.86 -5.03 2.11
N LEU A 105 -6.55 -4.86 2.21
CA LEU A 105 -5.84 -5.00 3.48
C LEU A 105 -6.19 -3.88 4.49
N CYS A 106 -6.40 -2.64 4.03
CA CYS A 106 -6.93 -1.57 4.88
C CYS A 106 -8.34 -1.89 5.41
N MET A 107 -9.23 -2.38 4.56
CA MET A 107 -10.58 -2.83 4.94
C MET A 107 -10.53 -4.01 5.93
N THR A 108 -9.48 -4.83 5.85
CA THR A 108 -9.22 -5.89 6.84
C THR A 108 -8.89 -5.33 8.21
N LEU A 109 -8.03 -4.28 8.31
CA LEU A 109 -7.79 -3.58 9.57
C LEU A 109 -9.09 -3.04 10.18
N VAL A 110 -9.96 -2.45 9.35
CA VAL A 110 -11.29 -1.98 9.77
C VAL A 110 -12.14 -3.14 10.29
N SER A 111 -12.19 -4.24 9.55
CA SER A 111 -13.02 -5.42 9.90
C SER A 111 -12.57 -6.08 11.20
N PHE A 112 -11.28 -5.98 11.55
CA PHE A 112 -10.72 -6.46 12.80
C PHE A 112 -10.69 -5.40 13.92
N ASN A 113 -11.39 -4.27 13.73
CA ASN A 113 -11.46 -3.14 14.67
C ASN A 113 -10.08 -2.54 15.03
N GLN A 114 -9.08 -2.66 14.14
CA GLN A 114 -7.71 -2.18 14.33
C GLN A 114 -7.54 -0.72 13.84
N HIS A 115 -8.49 0.16 14.23
CA HIS A 115 -8.55 1.52 13.69
C HIS A 115 -7.32 2.37 14.02
N GLU A 116 -6.70 2.17 15.20
CA GLU A 116 -5.51 2.92 15.63
C GLU A 116 -4.32 2.69 14.68
N TYR A 117 -4.13 1.46 14.23
CA TYR A 117 -3.06 1.07 13.31
C TYR A 117 -3.29 1.61 11.91
N LEU A 118 -4.56 1.68 11.49
CA LEU A 118 -4.93 2.28 10.21
C LEU A 118 -4.72 3.79 10.23
N ILE A 119 -5.14 4.49 11.29
CA ILE A 119 -4.91 5.93 11.45
C ILE A 119 -3.40 6.25 11.40
N LYS A 120 -2.59 5.50 12.15
CA LYS A 120 -1.14 5.65 12.14
C LYS A 120 -0.55 5.42 10.74
N LEU A 121 -0.99 4.38 10.05
CA LEU A 121 -0.57 4.07 8.68
C LEU A 121 -0.88 5.24 7.72
N LEU A 122 -2.10 5.79 7.79
CA LEU A 122 -2.53 6.93 7.00
C LEU A 122 -1.62 8.14 7.26
N ASP A 123 -1.38 8.47 8.52
CA ASP A 123 -0.52 9.60 8.91
C ASP A 123 0.91 9.43 8.37
N GLU A 124 1.44 8.20 8.35
CA GLU A 124 2.80 7.90 7.86
C GLU A 124 2.92 7.86 6.33
N THR A 125 1.86 7.52 5.59
CA THR A 125 1.95 7.21 4.15
C THR A 125 1.27 8.23 3.24
N THR A 126 0.40 9.09 3.78
CA THR A 126 -0.35 10.08 2.98
C THR A 126 0.58 11.00 2.19
N LEU A 127 1.61 11.57 2.83
CA LEU A 127 2.54 12.48 2.15
C LEU A 127 3.28 11.79 0.99
N PHE A 128 3.74 10.56 1.22
CA PHE A 128 4.40 9.75 0.20
C PHE A 128 3.48 9.53 -1.01
N LEU A 129 2.22 9.17 -0.78
CA LEU A 129 1.24 9.00 -1.86
C LEU A 129 0.92 10.32 -2.58
N ILE A 130 0.90 11.45 -1.86
CA ILE A 130 0.70 12.77 -2.49
C ILE A 130 1.81 13.08 -3.47
N ASP A 131 3.07 12.81 -3.11
CA ASP A 131 4.21 13.01 -4.02
C ASP A 131 4.07 12.15 -5.30
N HIS A 132 3.40 10.99 -5.22
CA HIS A 132 3.11 10.11 -6.36
C HIS A 132 1.98 10.58 -7.27
N LEU A 133 1.20 11.59 -6.88
CA LEU A 133 0.26 12.27 -7.80
C LEU A 133 1.01 13.07 -8.87
N PHE A 134 2.26 13.42 -8.65
CA PHE A 134 3.08 14.17 -9.61
C PHE A 134 3.83 13.26 -10.60
N ASN A 135 3.64 11.94 -10.50
CA ASN A 135 4.22 10.98 -11.42
C ASN A 135 3.10 10.31 -12.24
N ILE A 136 3.11 10.55 -13.56
CA ILE A 136 2.08 10.07 -14.48
C ILE A 136 1.92 8.55 -14.45
N GLN A 137 2.99 7.80 -14.16
CA GLN A 137 2.98 6.34 -14.14
C GLN A 137 2.27 5.77 -12.91
N THR A 138 2.27 6.51 -11.80
CA THR A 138 1.73 6.07 -10.51
C THR A 138 0.48 6.83 -10.10
N PHE A 139 0.08 7.84 -10.88
CA PHE A 139 -1.01 8.76 -10.59
C PHE A 139 -2.30 8.04 -10.22
N ASP A 140 -2.79 7.14 -11.09
CA ASP A 140 -4.08 6.47 -10.88
C ASP A 140 -4.10 5.63 -9.60
N ASN A 141 -3.02 4.89 -9.33
CA ASN A 141 -2.88 4.09 -8.12
C ASN A 141 -2.85 4.97 -6.87
N ALA A 142 -2.01 6.01 -6.87
CA ALA A 142 -1.88 6.94 -5.76
C ALA A 142 -3.20 7.66 -5.50
N PHE A 143 -3.89 8.11 -6.56
CA PHE A 143 -5.17 8.79 -6.48
C PHE A 143 -6.25 7.91 -5.84
N GLN A 144 -6.40 6.67 -6.29
CA GLN A 144 -7.43 5.77 -5.75
C GLN A 144 -7.19 5.42 -4.27
N ILE A 145 -5.93 5.17 -3.88
CA ILE A 145 -5.57 4.89 -2.48
C ILE A 145 -5.84 6.13 -1.61
N LEU A 146 -5.40 7.32 -2.05
CA LEU A 146 -5.60 8.57 -1.32
C LEU A 146 -7.09 8.93 -1.21
N PHE A 147 -7.87 8.70 -2.26
CA PHE A 147 -9.30 8.91 -2.23
C PHE A 147 -9.96 8.04 -1.15
N TRP A 148 -9.59 6.76 -1.08
CA TRP A 148 -10.06 5.87 -0.03
C TRP A 148 -9.60 6.32 1.37
N PHE A 149 -8.34 6.78 1.52
CA PHE A 149 -7.83 7.35 2.78
C PHE A 149 -8.68 8.53 3.25
N ILE A 150 -9.00 9.48 2.38
CA ILE A 150 -9.85 10.64 2.74
C ILE A 150 -11.23 10.18 3.21
N GLN A 151 -11.85 9.24 2.48
CA GLN A 151 -13.18 8.72 2.81
C GLN A 151 -13.21 8.03 4.17
N TYR A 152 -12.18 7.25 4.48
CA TYR A 152 -12.07 6.55 5.75
C TYR A 152 -11.73 7.51 6.91
N ASP A 153 -10.70 8.33 6.75
CA ASP A 153 -10.11 9.12 7.82
C ASP A 153 -11.09 10.12 8.40
N LYS A 154 -11.88 10.77 7.54
CA LYS A 154 -12.84 11.85 7.85
C LYS A 154 -12.26 13.06 8.60
N ARG A 155 -11.02 12.98 9.11
CA ARG A 155 -10.24 14.07 9.67
C ARG A 155 -9.90 15.03 8.54
N ILE A 156 -10.05 16.32 8.80
CA ILE A 156 -9.73 17.40 7.85
C ILE A 156 -8.24 17.36 7.45
N GLN A 157 -7.37 16.76 8.25
CA GLN A 157 -5.92 16.81 8.06
C GLN A 157 -5.45 16.15 6.76
N THR A 158 -5.88 14.92 6.45
CA THR A 158 -5.51 14.22 5.21
C THR A 158 -6.01 14.97 3.97
N PHE A 159 -7.24 15.47 4.02
CA PHE A 159 -7.80 16.30 2.95
C PHE A 159 -7.07 17.64 2.81
N ARG A 160 -6.70 18.29 3.91
CA ARG A 160 -5.96 19.56 3.92
C ARG A 160 -4.56 19.40 3.32
N LEU A 161 -3.84 18.33 3.66
CA LEU A 161 -2.52 18.04 3.10
C LEU A 161 -2.58 17.91 1.56
N LEU A 162 -3.63 17.27 1.05
CA LEU A 162 -3.89 17.21 -0.39
C LEU A 162 -4.18 18.60 -0.98
N LEU A 163 -5.09 19.36 -0.39
CA LEU A 163 -5.45 20.71 -0.85
C LEU A 163 -4.23 21.64 -0.90
N ASP A 164 -3.34 21.58 0.08
CA ASP A 164 -2.13 22.42 0.13
C ASP A 164 -1.14 22.08 -1.01
N ARG A 165 -1.25 20.88 -1.62
CA ARG A 165 -0.37 20.39 -2.69
C ARG A 165 -1.00 20.46 -4.08
N LEU A 166 -2.33 20.55 -4.17
CA LEU A 166 -3.05 20.66 -5.45
C LEU A 166 -2.60 21.83 -6.34
N PRO A 167 -2.32 23.06 -5.85
CA PRO A 167 -1.89 24.15 -6.72
C PRO A 167 -0.61 23.82 -7.49
N ASN A 168 0.38 23.23 -6.80
CA ASN A 168 1.62 22.80 -7.44
C ASN A 168 1.38 21.67 -8.44
N LEU A 169 0.44 20.77 -8.15
CA LEU A 169 0.08 19.66 -9.04
C LEU A 169 -0.53 20.21 -10.33
N PHE A 170 -1.47 21.14 -10.23
CA PHE A 170 -2.08 21.77 -11.40
C PHE A 170 -1.08 22.56 -12.24
N GLU A 171 -0.14 23.27 -11.63
CA GLU A 171 0.91 23.98 -12.38
C GLU A 171 1.84 23.01 -13.12
N GLN A 172 2.23 21.89 -12.51
CA GLN A 172 3.04 20.87 -13.19
C GLN A 172 2.29 20.18 -14.33
N LEU A 173 1.01 19.85 -14.13
CA LEU A 173 0.16 19.27 -15.18
C LEU A 173 -0.06 20.23 -16.36
N LYS A 174 -0.13 21.54 -16.10
CA LYS A 174 -0.18 22.56 -17.17
C LYS A 174 1.11 22.60 -17.99
N ILE A 175 2.28 22.46 -17.35
CA ILE A 175 3.57 22.45 -18.05
C ILE A 175 3.66 21.22 -18.96
N LEU A 176 3.32 20.04 -18.45
CA LEU A 176 3.31 18.79 -19.23
C LEU A 176 2.39 18.86 -20.46
N ASN A 177 1.23 19.49 -20.33
CA ASN A 177 0.27 19.61 -21.44
C ASN A 177 0.61 20.72 -22.46
N ASN A 178 1.62 21.56 -22.20
CA ASN A 178 2.07 22.60 -23.12
C ASN A 178 3.34 22.18 -23.91
N GLU A 179 3.88 20.98 -23.66
CA GLU A 179 5.01 20.40 -24.40
C GLU A 179 4.58 19.39 -25.49
N ASP A 180 3.26 19.18 -25.68
CA ASP A 180 2.64 18.50 -26.84
C ASP A 180 1.99 19.52 -27.81
#